data_AF-A0A1G2T313-F1
#
_entry.id   AF-A0A1G2T313-F1
#
_cell.length_a   1.000
_cell.length_b   1.000
_cell.length_c   1.000
_cell.angle_alpha   90.00
_cell.angle_beta   90.00
_cell.angle_gamma   90.00
#
_symmetry.space_group_name_H-M   'P 1'
#
loop_
_entity.id
_entity.type
_entity.pdbx_description
1 polymer ?
#
loop_
_entity_poly.entity_id
_entity_poly.type
_entity_poly.pdbx_seq_one_letter_code
_entity_poly.pdbx_strand_id
1 'polypeptide(L)'
;MSNDIKHKDLYLKLGNIKRAEEWLKAAETLNLRICGGGKHPYTIRDPKKPDDNGKGSLIAVIQTTLHKTINQKIFKEILKFGIPEEDIWRALDLL
;
A
#
# COMPACT_ATOMS: atom_id res chain seq x y z
N MET A 1 6.23 12.59 -13.16
CA MET A 1 6.76 11.28 -12.73
C MET A 1 5.94 10.23 -13.45
N SER A 2 6.56 9.49 -14.36
CA SER A 2 5.84 8.54 -15.22
C SER A 2 5.23 7.42 -14.37
N ASN A 3 3.91 7.30 -14.38
CA ASN A 3 3.13 6.24 -13.73
C ASN A 3 3.24 4.90 -14.49
N ASP A 4 4.33 4.69 -15.22
CA ASP A 4 4.52 3.50 -16.04
C ASP A 4 4.95 2.34 -15.16
N ILE A 5 3.96 1.56 -14.75
CA ILE A 5 4.14 0.30 -14.04
C ILE A 5 4.80 -0.68 -15.00
N LYS A 6 6.01 -1.12 -14.66
CA LYS A 6 6.83 -2.01 -15.47
C LYS A 6 6.25 -3.42 -15.51
N HIS A 7 5.87 -3.97 -14.36
CA HIS A 7 5.33 -5.34 -14.24
C HIS A 7 3.80 -5.33 -14.36
N LYS A 8 3.30 -5.18 -15.60
CA LYS A 8 1.86 -5.12 -15.89
C LYS A 8 1.13 -6.41 -15.51
N ASP A 9 1.79 -7.56 -15.60
CA ASP A 9 1.24 -8.86 -15.21
C ASP A 9 1.02 -8.96 -13.69
N LEU A 10 2.00 -8.54 -12.88
CA LEU A 10 1.87 -8.46 -11.41
C LEU A 10 0.78 -7.47 -11.00
N TYR A 11 0.70 -6.34 -11.72
CA TYR A 11 -0.35 -5.34 -11.51
C TYR A 11 -1.76 -5.85 -11.80
N LEU A 12 -1.92 -6.81 -12.70
CA LEU A 12 -3.19 -7.52 -12.90
C LEU A 12 -3.47 -8.51 -11.76
N LYS A 13 -2.43 -9.19 -11.24
CA LYS A 13 -2.51 -10.11 -10.10
C LYS A 13 -2.86 -9.44 -8.78
N LEU A 14 -2.72 -8.12 -8.65
CA LEU A 14 -3.21 -7.36 -7.49
C LEU A 14 -4.69 -7.63 -7.17
N GLY A 15 -5.50 -8.05 -8.15
CA GLY A 15 -6.88 -8.48 -7.90
C GLY A 15 -7.01 -9.69 -6.97
N ASN A 16 -5.95 -10.46 -6.76
CA ASN A 16 -5.91 -11.67 -5.94
C ASN A 16 -5.66 -11.38 -4.45
N ILE A 17 -5.15 -10.18 -4.10
CA ILE A 17 -5.00 -9.76 -2.71
C ILE A 17 -6.39 -9.52 -2.13
N LYS A 18 -6.82 -10.37 -1.21
CA LYS A 18 -8.17 -10.31 -0.60
C LYS A 18 -8.14 -9.90 0.86
N ARG A 19 -6.99 -10.01 1.52
CA ARG A 19 -6.84 -9.80 2.95
C ARG A 19 -6.03 -8.53 3.22
N ALA A 20 -6.50 -7.71 4.15
CA ALA A 20 -5.81 -6.49 4.55
C ALA A 20 -4.40 -6.81 5.07
N GLU A 21 -4.25 -7.94 5.75
CA GLU A 21 -3.01 -8.46 6.32
C GLU A 21 -1.87 -8.57 5.31
N GLU A 22 -2.16 -8.81 4.02
CA GLU A 22 -1.14 -8.84 2.96
C GLU A 22 -0.54 -7.44 2.75
N TRP A 23 -1.37 -6.40 2.73
CA TRP A 23 -0.89 -5.00 2.67
C TRP A 23 -0.24 -4.55 3.98
N LEU A 24 -0.70 -5.04 5.13
CA LEU A 24 -0.07 -4.72 6.42
C LEU A 24 1.36 -5.28 6.49
N LYS A 25 1.55 -6.55 6.15
CA LYS A 25 2.88 -7.18 6.08
C LYS A 25 3.79 -6.49 5.06
N ALA A 26 3.24 -6.10 3.91
CA ALA A 26 3.99 -5.37 2.91
C ALA A 26 4.42 -3.99 3.45
N ALA A 27 3.52 -3.25 4.11
CA ALA A 27 3.84 -1.96 4.71
C ALA A 27 4.92 -2.08 5.80
N GLU A 28 4.85 -3.11 6.66
CA GLU A 28 5.89 -3.41 7.66
C GLU A 28 7.25 -3.68 7.00
N THR A 29 7.28 -4.52 5.96
CA THR A 29 8.49 -4.85 5.20
C THR A 29 9.12 -3.61 4.55
N LEU A 30 8.29 -2.67 4.10
CA LEU A 30 8.71 -1.40 3.51
C LEU A 30 9.07 -0.33 4.56
N ASN A 31 9.08 -0.67 5.86
CA ASN A 31 9.28 0.26 6.98
C ASN A 31 8.30 1.45 6.96
N LEU A 32 7.08 1.24 6.46
CA LEU A 32 6.00 2.21 6.51
C LEU A 32 5.24 2.07 7.82
N ARG A 33 4.69 3.19 8.29
CA ARG A 33 3.91 3.19 9.53
C ARG A 33 2.48 2.74 9.26
N ILE A 34 1.93 1.91 10.14
CA ILE A 34 0.54 1.47 10.09
C ILE A 34 -0.20 2.07 11.28
N CYS A 35 -1.36 2.68 11.02
CA CYS A 35 -2.23 3.24 12.06
C CYS A 35 -3.68 2.80 11.85
N GLY A 36 -4.43 2.68 12.94
CA GLY A 36 -5.84 2.29 12.93
C GLY A 36 -6.06 0.79 13.13
N GLY A 37 -7.23 0.30 12.70
CA GLY A 37 -7.68 -1.08 12.91
C GLY A 37 -8.97 -1.18 13.75
N GLY A 38 -9.60 -2.35 13.74
CA GLY A 38 -10.86 -2.59 14.45
C GLY A 38 -12.08 -1.99 13.74
N LYS A 39 -12.68 -0.96 14.31
CA LYS A 39 -13.90 -0.30 13.75
C LYS A 39 -13.61 0.60 12.55
N HIS A 40 -12.36 0.99 12.34
CA HIS A 40 -11.94 1.86 11.24
C HIS A 40 -10.94 1.13 10.33
N PRO A 41 -10.89 1.48 9.03
CA PRO A 41 -9.90 0.93 8.11
C PRO A 41 -8.46 1.19 8.58
N TYR A 42 -7.53 0.31 8.20
CA TYR A 42 -6.11 0.57 8.42
C TYR A 42 -5.61 1.67 7.49
N THR A 43 -4.60 2.42 7.94
CA THR A 43 -3.93 3.46 7.15
C THR A 43 -2.42 3.22 7.12
N ILE A 44 -1.83 3.37 5.94
CA ILE A 44 -0.38 3.39 5.73
C ILE A 44 0.07 4.84 5.74
N ARG A 45 1.10 5.15 6.52
CA ARG A 45 1.57 6.50 6.79
C ARG A 45 3.09 6.63 6.67
N ASP A 46 3.52 7.84 6.35
CA ASP A 46 4.92 8.24 6.31
C ASP A 46 5.53 8.15 7.72
N PRO A 47 6.53 7.28 7.95
CA PRO A 47 7.16 7.13 9.26
C PRO A 47 7.92 8.39 9.71
N LYS A 48 8.31 9.27 8.78
CA LYS A 48 9.06 10.50 9.07
C LYS A 48 8.16 11.66 9.52
N LYS A 49 6.84 11.52 9.38
CA LYS A 49 5.84 12.53 9.78
C LYS A 49 4.88 11.91 10.78
N PRO A 50 5.19 11.95 12.08
CA PRO A 50 4.47 11.16 13.10
C PRO A 50 3.07 11.70 13.47
N ASP A 51 2.58 12.74 12.80
CA ASP A 51 1.24 13.27 13.05
C ASP A 51 0.16 12.30 12.52
N ASP A 52 -0.46 11.57 13.44
CA ASP A 52 -1.51 10.59 13.16
C ASP A 52 -2.84 11.23 12.72
N ASN A 53 -3.03 12.52 12.98
CA ASN A 53 -4.25 13.24 12.60
C ASN A 53 -4.03 14.14 11.37
N GLY A 54 -2.78 14.42 11.03
CA GLY A 54 -2.39 15.21 9.87
C GLY A 54 -2.63 14.48 8.54
N LYS A 55 -3.26 15.16 7.57
CA LYS A 55 -3.36 14.70 6.18
C LYS A 55 -1.98 14.54 5.51
N GLY A 56 -0.95 15.21 6.05
CA GLY A 56 0.40 15.24 5.47
C GLY A 56 1.21 13.95 5.64
N SER A 57 0.78 13.03 6.51
CA SER A 57 1.42 11.73 6.74
C SER A 57 0.69 10.57 6.05
N LEU A 58 -0.54 10.75 5.58
CA LEU A 58 -1.32 9.67 4.98
C LEU A 58 -0.78 9.31 3.59
N ILE A 59 -0.40 8.03 3.41
CA ILE A 59 -0.01 7.48 2.11
C ILE A 59 -1.23 6.78 1.49
N ALA A 60 -1.77 5.78 2.18
CA ALA A 60 -2.88 4.98 1.65
C ALA A 60 -3.84 4.51 2.74
N VAL A 61 -5.07 4.21 2.35
CA VAL A 61 -6.09 3.60 3.21
C VAL A 61 -6.34 2.18 2.73
N ILE A 62 -6.20 1.21 3.63
CA ILE A 62 -6.52 -0.20 3.36
C ILE A 62 -7.97 -0.40 3.77
N GLN A 63 -8.87 -0.44 2.78
CA GLN A 63 -10.29 -0.64 3.00
C GLN A 63 -10.58 -2.05 3.54
N THR A 64 -11.72 -2.21 4.20
CA THR A 64 -12.20 -3.51 4.72
C THR A 64 -12.45 -4.53 3.61
N THR A 65 -12.90 -4.05 2.45
CA THR A 65 -13.12 -4.90 1.26
C THR A 65 -12.04 -4.60 0.22
N LEU A 66 -11.27 -5.62 -0.15
CA LEU A 66 -10.23 -5.51 -1.17
C LEU A 66 -10.67 -6.13 -2.50
N HIS A 67 -10.46 -5.37 -3.57
CA HIS A 67 -10.65 -5.80 -4.94
C HIS A 67 -9.64 -5.09 -5.83
N LYS A 68 -9.55 -5.52 -7.10
CA LYS A 68 -8.56 -5.07 -8.07
C LYS A 68 -8.35 -3.56 -8.06
N THR A 69 -9.41 -2.76 -8.21
CA THR A 69 -9.32 -1.30 -8.25
C THR A 69 -8.76 -0.69 -6.97
N ILE A 70 -9.17 -1.19 -5.80
CA ILE A 70 -8.65 -0.72 -4.51
C ILE A 70 -7.17 -1.09 -4.36
N ASN A 71 -6.79 -2.34 -4.64
CA ASN A 71 -5.40 -2.78 -4.51
C ASN A 71 -4.48 -1.99 -5.45
N GLN A 72 -4.93 -1.76 -6.68
CA GLN A 72 -4.25 -0.92 -7.65
C GLN A 72 -4.10 0.53 -7.19
N LYS A 73 -5.10 1.08 -6.50
CA LYS A 73 -5.01 2.41 -5.90
C LYS A 73 -3.98 2.45 -4.78
N ILE A 74 -4.01 1.49 -3.84
CA ILE A 74 -3.05 1.41 -2.74
C ILE A 74 -1.62 1.33 -3.30
N PHE A 75 -1.39 0.43 -4.26
CA PHE A 75 -0.11 0.28 -4.94
C PHE A 75 0.40 1.61 -5.52
N LYS A 76 -0.45 2.33 -6.25
CA LYS A 76 -0.09 3.62 -6.86
C LYS A 76 0.23 4.69 -5.84
N GLU A 77 -0.49 4.76 -4.72
CA GLU A 77 -0.19 5.74 -3.68
C GLU A 77 1.17 5.45 -3.00
N ILE A 78 1.50 4.18 -2.76
CA ILE A 78 2.81 3.77 -2.22
C ILE A 78 3.92 4.08 -3.24
N LEU A 79 3.69 3.81 -4.52
CA LEU A 79 4.64 4.15 -5.59
C LEU A 79 4.85 5.67 -5.69
N LYS A 80 3.75 6.45 -5.61
CA LYS A 80 3.79 7.93 -5.64
C LYS A 80 4.48 8.52 -4.42
N PHE A 81 4.40 7.86 -3.26
CA PHE A 81 5.16 8.24 -2.08
C PHE A 81 6.69 8.11 -2.30
N GLY A 82 7.11 7.26 -3.23
CA GLY A 82 8.50 7.15 -3.68
C GLY A 82 9.14 5.79 -3.38
N ILE A 83 8.36 4.78 -2.96
CA ILE A 83 8.87 3.42 -2.83
C ILE A 83 9.07 2.84 -4.25
N PRO A 84 10.23 2.25 -4.56
CA PRO A 84 10.46 1.60 -5.84
C PRO A 84 9.45 0.47 -6.11
N GLU A 85 9.01 0.36 -7.37
CA GLU A 85 8.03 -0.64 -7.80
C GLU A 85 8.41 -2.07 -7.39
N GLU A 86 9.68 -2.46 -7.59
CA GLU A 86 10.19 -3.78 -7.26
C GLU A 86 10.11 -4.09 -5.76
N ASP A 87 10.37 -3.10 -4.91
CA ASP A 87 10.31 -3.29 -3.46
C ASP A 87 8.86 -3.53 -3.01
N ILE A 88 7.89 -2.86 -3.64
CA ILE A 88 6.47 -3.12 -3.38
C ILE A 88 6.09 -4.55 -3.82
N TRP A 89 6.60 -5.02 -4.95
CA TRP A 89 6.34 -6.39 -5.41
C TRP A 89 6.94 -7.45 -4.49
N ARG A 90 8.19 -7.27 -4.05
CA ARG A 90 8.85 -8.16 -3.10
C ARG A 90 8.12 -8.16 -1.75
N ALA A 91 7.69 -6.99 -1.27
CA ALA A 91 6.93 -6.86 -0.03
C ALA A 91 5.56 -7.55 -0.09
N LEU A 92 4.99 -7.71 -1.28
CA LEU A 92 3.76 -8.45 -1.53
C LEU A 92 3.99 -9.95 -1.86
N ASP A 93 5.23 -10.42 -1.83
CA ASP A 93 5.61 -11.80 -2.21
C ASP A 93 5.15 -12.18 -3.63
N LEU A 94 5.21 -11.21 -4.56
CA LEU A 94 4.83 -11.39 -5.97
C LEU A 94 6.04 -11.45 -6.91
N LEU A 95 7.23 -11.16 -6.40
CA LEU A 95 8.52 -11.17 -7.09
C LEU A 95 9.58 -11.80 -6.18
#